data_AF-A0A523D7T1-F1
#
_entry.id   AF-A0A523D7T1-F1
#
_cell.length_a   1.000
_cell.length_b   1.000
_cell.length_c   1.000
_cell.angle_alpha   90.00
_cell.angle_beta   90.00
_cell.angle_gamma   90.00
#
_symmetry.space_group_name_H-M   'P 1'
#
loop_
_entity.id
_entity.type
_entity.pdbx_description
1 polymer ?
#
loop_
_entity_poly.entity_id
_entity_poly.type
_entity_poly.pdbx_seq_one_letter_code
_entity_poly.pdbx_strand_id
1 'polypeptide(L)'
;MRRLLLPCLLGIFISPTGLFAGASEDQAPRFRINVDTVVLRVTVTDPLNRYVVGLEREHFKIFENKLEQTLTHFSSDKAPISVGIILDMSGSMGDNIVSARNSVIRFLEQGDPADEYFLVTFNERSSLVRDFTNRSENIQNEITLKNPKGRTALYDAIYLGLEKIRSARSEKKALIIITDGEDNSSRYTFSELKDFVKESDAQIYVIGERGDMGYGRNIITEIVRLTGGRAFFPNNFKQLDYFCDLIHSELRNQYLVGYTPTDRRNDGSWRKLKVSLEPPEGMPRLKVRAKEGYFAPRK
;
A
#
# COMPACT_ATOMS: atom_id res chain seq x y z
N MET A 1 -52.71 -77.02 -34.59
CA MET A 1 -53.64 -75.99 -35.08
C MET A 1 -52.84 -74.78 -35.58
N ARG A 2 -52.92 -74.54 -36.90
CA ARG A 2 -52.68 -73.32 -37.69
C ARG A 2 -51.85 -72.12 -37.14
N ARG A 3 -50.95 -71.68 -38.05
CA ARG A 3 -50.39 -70.33 -38.34
C ARG A 3 -49.00 -70.03 -37.78
N LEU A 4 -48.10 -69.33 -38.46
CA LEU A 4 -47.75 -69.04 -39.87
C LEU A 4 -46.50 -68.13 -39.77
N LEU A 5 -45.51 -68.29 -40.66
CA LEU A 5 -44.43 -67.32 -41.02
C LEU A 5 -43.33 -67.08 -39.95
N LEU A 6 -42.03 -66.89 -40.19
CA LEU A 6 -41.08 -66.77 -41.32
C LEU A 6 -39.66 -66.96 -40.68
N PRO A 7 -38.57 -67.25 -41.41
CA PRO A 7 -37.32 -67.76 -40.82
C PRO A 7 -36.38 -66.65 -40.31
N CYS A 8 -35.87 -66.82 -39.09
CA CYS A 8 -34.71 -66.11 -38.56
C CYS A 8 -33.44 -66.54 -39.31
N LEU A 9 -32.79 -65.59 -39.98
CA LEU A 9 -31.43 -65.74 -40.50
C LEU A 9 -30.45 -64.97 -39.61
N LEU A 10 -29.41 -65.69 -39.18
CA LEU A 10 -28.24 -65.25 -38.42
C LEU A 10 -27.64 -63.95 -38.96
N GLY A 11 -27.55 -62.93 -38.10
CA GLY A 11 -26.74 -61.73 -38.31
C GLY A 11 -25.59 -61.69 -37.30
N ILE A 12 -24.37 -61.78 -37.81
CA ILE A 12 -23.10 -61.77 -37.09
C ILE A 12 -22.93 -60.43 -36.36
N PHE A 13 -22.67 -60.47 -35.04
CA PHE A 13 -22.29 -59.30 -34.24
C PHE A 13 -20.81 -58.94 -34.49
N ILE A 14 -20.56 -57.86 -35.22
CA ILE A 14 -19.26 -57.17 -35.26
C ILE A 14 -19.48 -55.80 -34.64
N SER A 15 -18.87 -55.57 -33.48
CA SER A 15 -18.87 -54.27 -32.80
C SER A 15 -17.86 -53.34 -33.46
N PRO A 16 -18.24 -52.16 -33.99
CA PRO A 16 -17.27 -51.17 -34.39
C PRO A 16 -16.95 -50.28 -33.18
N THR A 17 -15.79 -50.53 -32.60
CA THR A 17 -15.03 -49.57 -31.78
C THR A 17 -15.00 -48.20 -32.47
N GLY A 18 -15.69 -47.23 -31.86
CA GLY A 18 -15.61 -45.83 -32.26
C GLY A 18 -14.21 -45.28 -32.05
N LEU A 19 -13.46 -45.13 -33.14
CA LEU A 19 -12.18 -44.43 -33.16
C LEU A 19 -12.49 -42.92 -33.16
N PHE A 20 -12.56 -42.31 -31.98
CA PHE A 20 -12.58 -40.86 -31.85
C PHE A 20 -11.25 -40.31 -32.37
N ALA A 21 -11.31 -39.59 -33.49
CA ALA A 21 -10.23 -38.75 -33.97
C ALA A 21 -9.96 -37.66 -32.91
N GLY A 22 -8.88 -37.81 -32.16
CA GLY A 22 -8.36 -36.75 -31.29
C GLY A 22 -7.86 -35.62 -32.17
N ALA A 23 -8.66 -34.56 -32.30
CA ALA A 23 -8.16 -33.27 -32.77
C ALA A 23 -7.10 -32.81 -31.78
N SER A 24 -5.85 -32.75 -32.22
CA SER A 24 -4.78 -32.08 -31.52
C SER A 24 -5.12 -30.59 -31.45
N GLU A 25 -5.56 -30.13 -30.28
CA GLU A 25 -5.66 -28.72 -29.95
C GLU A 25 -4.27 -28.11 -30.06
N ASP A 26 -4.09 -27.32 -31.12
CA ASP A 26 -2.92 -26.51 -31.36
C ASP A 26 -2.86 -25.45 -30.25
N GLN A 27 -2.12 -25.75 -29.17
CA GLN A 27 -1.87 -24.80 -28.10
C GLN A 27 -1.04 -23.66 -28.67
N ALA A 28 -1.73 -22.59 -29.09
CA ALA A 28 -1.09 -21.33 -29.45
C ALA A 28 -0.08 -20.96 -28.37
N PRO A 29 1.18 -20.61 -28.73
CA PRO A 29 2.19 -20.27 -27.75
C PRO A 29 1.71 -19.10 -26.90
N ARG A 30 1.40 -19.38 -25.63
CA ARG A 30 1.12 -18.34 -24.63
C ARG A 30 2.42 -17.62 -24.34
N PHE A 31 2.67 -16.54 -25.08
CA PHE A 31 3.75 -15.61 -24.80
C PHE A 31 3.47 -14.93 -23.46
N ARG A 32 3.95 -15.53 -22.36
CA ARG A 32 3.95 -14.91 -21.03
C ARG A 32 5.08 -13.89 -21.00
N ILE A 33 4.79 -12.66 -21.39
CA ILE A 33 5.69 -11.54 -21.11
C ILE A 33 5.55 -11.26 -19.61
N ASN A 34 6.44 -11.84 -18.79
CA ASN A 34 6.70 -11.30 -17.46
C ASN A 34 7.43 -9.97 -17.67
N VAL A 35 6.70 -8.87 -17.73
CA VAL A 35 7.31 -7.54 -17.59
C VAL A 35 7.40 -7.27 -16.11
N ASP A 36 8.55 -7.57 -15.51
CA ASP A 36 8.88 -7.11 -14.16
C ASP A 36 9.01 -5.58 -14.21
N THR A 37 7.87 -4.89 -14.10
CA THR A 37 7.79 -3.43 -14.10
C THR A 37 7.87 -2.94 -12.67
N VAL A 38 8.86 -2.10 -12.38
CA VAL A 38 8.95 -1.42 -11.09
C VAL A 38 8.12 -0.15 -11.18
N VAL A 39 7.15 -0.04 -10.30
CA VAL A 39 6.28 1.12 -10.19
C VAL A 39 6.58 1.86 -8.89
N LEU A 40 6.71 3.18 -8.97
CA LEU A 40 6.97 4.06 -7.85
C LEU A 40 6.01 5.24 -7.85
N ARG A 41 5.61 5.65 -6.65
CA ARG A 41 4.84 6.87 -6.41
C ARG A 41 5.81 7.99 -6.03
N VAL A 42 5.70 9.10 -6.74
CA VAL A 42 6.57 10.26 -6.58
C VAL A 42 5.74 11.45 -6.15
N THR A 43 6.03 11.97 -4.97
CA THR A 43 5.47 13.22 -4.47
C THR A 43 6.45 14.35 -4.74
N VAL A 44 5.98 15.44 -5.34
CA VAL A 44 6.79 16.64 -5.62
C VAL A 44 6.18 17.85 -4.90
N THR A 45 7.02 18.61 -4.19
CA THR A 45 6.60 19.81 -3.47
C THR A 45 7.54 20.98 -3.69
N ASP A 46 7.00 22.19 -3.63
CA ASP A 46 7.79 23.42 -3.61
C ASP A 46 8.40 23.71 -2.21
N PRO A 47 9.20 24.78 -2.04
CA PRO A 47 9.74 25.17 -0.73
C PRO A 47 8.69 25.49 0.33
N LEU A 48 7.48 25.87 -0.07
CA LEU A 48 6.33 26.16 0.79
C LEU A 48 5.50 24.90 1.11
N ASN A 49 5.98 23.71 0.72
CA ASN A 49 5.30 22.41 0.85
C ASN A 49 3.99 22.30 0.08
N ARG A 50 3.79 23.10 -0.97
CA ARG A 50 2.65 22.94 -1.89
C ARG A 50 2.97 21.84 -2.89
N TYR A 51 1.99 20.95 -3.14
CA TYR A 51 2.13 19.89 -4.13
C TYR A 51 2.21 20.46 -5.54
N VAL A 52 3.22 20.03 -6.31
CA VAL A 52 3.45 20.51 -7.67
C VAL A 52 2.88 19.51 -8.65
N VAL A 53 1.82 19.92 -9.35
CA VAL A 53 1.14 19.18 -10.42
C VAL A 53 1.56 19.73 -11.79
N GLY A 54 1.35 18.95 -12.86
CA GLY A 54 1.63 19.37 -14.24
C GLY A 54 3.08 19.21 -14.68
N LEU A 55 3.91 18.45 -13.96
CA LEU A 55 5.20 18.02 -14.48
C LEU A 55 5.01 16.87 -15.48
N GLU A 56 5.67 16.97 -16.62
CA GLU A 56 5.73 15.92 -17.63
C GLU A 56 6.83 14.88 -17.35
N ARG A 57 6.73 13.74 -18.04
CA ARG A 57 7.64 12.59 -17.93
C ARG A 57 9.11 12.98 -18.07
N GLU A 58 9.42 13.91 -18.96
CA GLU A 58 10.78 14.32 -19.32
C GLU A 58 11.53 14.96 -18.15
N HIS A 59 10.78 15.52 -17.19
CA HIS A 59 11.36 16.13 -15.99
C HIS A 59 11.80 15.11 -14.94
N PHE A 60 11.52 13.82 -15.13
CA PHE A 60 11.81 12.77 -14.16
C PHE A 60 12.96 11.89 -14.62
N LYS A 61 13.97 11.75 -13.76
CA LYS A 61 15.08 10.82 -13.92
C LYS A 61 15.07 9.80 -12.79
N ILE A 62 15.12 8.52 -13.13
CA ILE A 62 15.17 7.42 -12.16
C ILE A 62 16.51 6.72 -12.26
N PHE A 63 17.10 6.46 -11.10
CA PHE A 63 18.34 5.70 -10.98
C PHE A 63 18.11 4.49 -10.09
N GLU A 64 18.46 3.31 -10.60
CA GLU A 64 18.56 2.07 -9.84
C GLU A 64 20.04 1.77 -9.63
N ASN A 65 20.48 1.68 -8.36
CA ASN A 65 21.88 1.43 -8.02
C ASN A 65 22.87 2.37 -8.75
N LYS A 66 22.47 3.64 -8.92
CA LYS A 66 23.18 4.72 -9.65
C LYS A 66 23.14 4.62 -11.18
N LEU A 67 22.50 3.61 -11.76
CA LEU A 67 22.29 3.46 -13.19
C LEU A 67 20.95 4.07 -13.60
N GLU A 68 20.97 5.01 -14.55
CA GLU A 68 19.76 5.62 -15.08
C GLU A 68 18.86 4.58 -15.75
N GLN A 69 17.56 4.68 -15.51
CA GLN A 69 16.53 3.79 -16.04
C GLN A 69 15.61 4.55 -16.97
N THR A 70 15.23 3.92 -18.08
CA THR A 70 14.27 4.50 -19.01
C THR A 70 12.86 4.27 -18.49
N LEU A 71 12.12 5.36 -18.28
CA LEU A 71 10.72 5.29 -17.90
C LEU A 71 9.90 4.60 -18.97
N THR A 72 9.09 3.61 -18.61
CA THR A 72 8.15 2.92 -19.51
C THR A 72 6.71 3.34 -19.26
N HIS A 73 6.41 3.86 -18.07
CA HIS A 73 5.08 4.33 -17.70
C HIS A 73 5.17 5.65 -16.93
N PHE A 74 4.23 6.55 -17.19
CA PHE A 74 4.09 7.82 -16.48
C PHE A 74 2.61 8.21 -16.44
N SER A 75 2.09 8.51 -15.26
CA SER A 75 0.74 9.07 -15.10
C SER A 75 0.66 9.91 -13.82
N SER A 76 -0.34 10.78 -13.75
CA SER A 76 -0.66 11.62 -12.58
C SER A 76 -2.08 11.38 -12.08
N ASP A 77 -2.63 10.20 -12.37
CA ASP A 77 -4.05 9.90 -12.21
C ASP A 77 -4.51 9.78 -10.75
N LYS A 78 -5.75 10.22 -10.53
CA LYS A 78 -6.48 10.10 -9.26
C LYS A 78 -7.11 8.72 -9.12
N ALA A 79 -6.27 7.68 -9.02
CA ALA A 79 -6.74 6.33 -8.75
C ALA A 79 -7.31 6.20 -7.32
N PRO A 80 -8.32 5.33 -7.11
CA PRO A 80 -8.84 4.99 -5.79
C PRO A 80 -7.74 4.54 -4.84
N ILE A 81 -7.91 4.82 -3.55
CA ILE A 81 -6.93 4.52 -2.51
C ILE A 81 -7.47 3.51 -1.51
N SER A 82 -6.60 2.60 -1.10
CA SER A 82 -6.83 1.71 0.03
C SER A 82 -5.99 2.22 1.20
N VAL A 83 -6.64 2.57 2.31
CA VAL A 83 -5.99 3.18 3.47
C VAL A 83 -6.22 2.34 4.72
N GLY A 84 -5.14 1.99 5.40
CA GLY A 84 -5.19 1.44 6.75
C GLY A 84 -5.01 2.54 7.78
N ILE A 85 -5.97 2.70 8.68
CA ILE A 85 -5.87 3.64 9.80
C ILE A 85 -5.45 2.84 11.02
N ILE A 86 -4.34 3.23 11.64
CA ILE A 86 -3.78 2.60 12.83
C ILE A 86 -3.82 3.64 13.95
N LEU A 87 -4.74 3.46 14.88
CA LEU A 87 -5.00 4.42 15.95
C LEU A 87 -4.49 3.89 17.30
N ASP A 88 -3.63 4.67 17.94
CA ASP A 88 -3.18 4.40 19.30
C ASP A 88 -4.32 4.61 20.30
N MET A 89 -4.52 3.61 21.14
CA MET A 89 -5.49 3.55 22.23
C MET A 89 -4.77 3.25 23.55
N SER A 90 -3.48 3.59 23.68
CA SER A 90 -2.69 3.50 24.90
C SER A 90 -3.13 4.53 25.95
N GLY A 91 -2.68 4.38 27.20
CA GLY A 91 -3.08 5.27 28.29
C GLY A 91 -2.66 6.73 28.11
N SER A 92 -1.57 7.01 27.38
CA SER A 92 -1.09 8.38 27.11
C SER A 92 -2.06 9.16 26.24
N MET A 93 -2.78 8.48 25.34
CA MET A 93 -3.76 9.08 24.44
C MET A 93 -5.01 9.64 25.16
N GLY A 94 -5.10 9.61 26.49
CA GLY A 94 -6.28 10.05 27.25
C GLY A 94 -6.83 11.42 26.81
N ASP A 95 -5.99 12.46 26.84
CA ASP A 95 -6.38 13.82 26.44
C ASP A 95 -6.41 14.02 24.91
N ASN A 96 -5.63 13.20 24.20
CA ASN A 96 -5.43 13.32 22.75
C ASN A 96 -6.46 12.53 21.93
N ILE A 97 -7.14 11.54 22.52
CA ILE A 97 -7.96 10.59 21.78
C ILE A 97 -9.10 11.27 21.06
N VAL A 98 -9.82 12.19 21.72
CA VAL A 98 -10.98 12.87 21.12
C VAL A 98 -10.56 13.60 19.84
N SER A 99 -9.42 14.30 19.88
CA SER A 99 -8.86 14.96 18.71
C SER A 99 -8.46 13.94 17.62
N ALA A 100 -7.82 12.83 18.02
CA ALA A 100 -7.47 11.74 17.12
C ALA A 100 -8.67 11.13 16.38
N ARG A 101 -9.77 10.90 17.10
CA ARG A 101 -11.03 10.40 16.52
C ARG A 101 -11.59 11.37 15.51
N ASN A 102 -11.71 12.64 15.89
CA ASN A 102 -12.32 13.66 15.05
C ASN A 102 -11.54 13.83 13.73
N SER A 103 -10.20 13.82 13.79
CA SER A 103 -9.37 13.90 12.58
C SER A 103 -9.49 12.67 11.69
N VAL A 104 -9.61 11.47 12.27
CA VAL A 104 -9.88 10.25 11.49
C VAL A 104 -11.23 10.33 10.81
N ILE A 105 -12.28 10.75 11.54
CA ILE A 105 -13.63 10.93 10.98
C ILE A 105 -13.58 11.91 9.81
N ARG A 106 -12.94 13.07 9.99
CA ARG A 106 -12.79 14.09 8.96
C ARG A 106 -12.01 13.59 7.74
N PHE A 107 -10.95 12.81 7.95
CA PHE A 107 -10.20 12.19 6.85
C PHE A 107 -11.09 11.24 6.03
N LEU A 108 -11.92 10.44 6.68
CA LEU A 108 -12.85 9.53 6.02
C LEU A 108 -13.96 10.26 5.25
N GLU A 109 -14.44 11.38 5.77
CA GLU A 109 -15.46 12.23 5.11
C GLU A 109 -14.96 12.91 3.83
N GLN A 110 -13.65 13.16 3.72
CA GLN A 110 -13.01 13.69 2.51
C GLN A 110 -12.72 12.61 1.46
N GLY A 111 -12.89 11.33 1.81
CA GLY A 111 -12.66 10.17 0.95
C GLY A 111 -13.48 10.17 -0.33
N ASP A 112 -12.95 9.53 -1.38
CA ASP A 112 -13.76 9.22 -2.56
C ASP A 112 -14.65 7.98 -2.27
N PRO A 113 -15.88 7.89 -2.79
CA PRO A 113 -16.71 6.70 -2.64
C PRO A 113 -16.08 5.37 -3.12
N ALA A 114 -15.09 5.44 -4.02
CA ALA A 114 -14.32 4.29 -4.49
C ALA A 114 -13.19 3.88 -3.55
N ASP A 115 -12.81 4.74 -2.60
CA ASP A 115 -11.77 4.47 -1.61
C ASP A 115 -12.24 3.42 -0.60
N GLU A 116 -11.29 2.74 0.02
CA GLU A 116 -11.58 1.77 1.08
C GLU A 116 -10.65 1.93 2.26
N TYR A 117 -11.21 1.66 3.44
CA TYR A 117 -10.57 1.93 4.71
C TYR A 117 -10.69 0.70 5.62
N PHE A 118 -9.63 0.40 6.36
CA PHE A 118 -9.70 -0.52 7.50
C PHE A 118 -9.18 0.17 8.75
N LEU A 119 -9.59 -0.33 9.93
CA LEU A 119 -9.17 0.22 11.21
C LEU A 119 -8.46 -0.84 12.05
N VAL A 120 -7.22 -0.53 12.42
CA VAL A 120 -6.49 -1.20 13.48
C VAL A 120 -6.43 -0.26 14.68
N THR A 121 -6.72 -0.79 15.87
CA THR A 121 -6.45 -0.10 17.13
C THR A 121 -5.43 -0.89 17.92
N PHE A 122 -4.57 -0.20 18.65
CA PHE A 122 -3.57 -0.87 19.47
C PHE A 122 -3.36 -0.21 20.81
N ASN A 123 -2.94 -1.02 21.77
CA ASN A 123 -2.35 -0.62 23.04
C ASN A 123 -1.28 -1.66 23.38
N GLU A 124 -1.43 -2.46 24.43
CA GLU A 124 -0.62 -3.68 24.67
C GLU A 124 -0.81 -4.75 23.59
N ARG A 125 -1.93 -4.71 22.87
CA ARG A 125 -2.23 -5.64 21.78
C ARG A 125 -2.77 -4.88 20.58
N SER A 126 -2.35 -5.27 19.38
CA SER A 126 -2.94 -4.80 18.14
C SER A 126 -4.19 -5.62 17.79
N SER A 127 -5.22 -4.96 17.26
CA SER A 127 -6.46 -5.60 16.86
C SER A 127 -7.03 -4.95 15.61
N LEU A 128 -7.42 -5.77 14.63
CA LEU A 128 -8.23 -5.34 13.50
C LEU A 128 -9.65 -5.14 14.00
N VAL A 129 -10.07 -3.89 14.14
CA VAL A 129 -11.40 -3.53 14.63
C VAL A 129 -12.42 -3.59 13.51
N ARG A 130 -11.99 -3.17 12.32
CA ARG A 130 -12.84 -3.13 11.15
C ARG A 130 -12.04 -3.53 9.92
N ASP A 131 -12.56 -4.52 9.18
CA ASP A 131 -12.06 -4.88 7.85
C ASP A 131 -12.42 -3.80 6.81
N PHE A 132 -11.84 -3.87 5.62
CA PHE A 132 -12.05 -2.95 4.50
C PHE A 132 -13.53 -2.62 4.30
N THR A 133 -13.80 -1.33 4.30
CA THR A 133 -15.12 -0.74 4.10
C THR A 133 -14.97 0.56 3.32
N ASN A 134 -15.87 0.83 2.41
CA ASN A 134 -16.01 2.15 1.76
C ASN A 134 -17.04 3.04 2.49
N ARG A 135 -17.66 2.53 3.56
CA ARG A 135 -18.57 3.27 4.43
C ARG A 135 -17.82 3.78 5.64
N SER A 136 -17.66 5.09 5.74
CA SER A 136 -16.93 5.76 6.80
C SER A 136 -17.60 5.53 8.16
N GLU A 137 -18.94 5.50 8.21
CA GLU A 137 -19.76 5.40 9.42
C GLU A 137 -19.45 4.13 10.22
N ASN A 138 -19.13 3.03 9.52
CA ASN A 138 -18.72 1.77 10.14
C ASN A 138 -17.45 1.91 10.99
N ILE A 139 -16.53 2.79 10.59
CA ILE A 139 -15.30 3.06 11.32
C ILE A 139 -15.56 4.06 12.45
N GLN A 140 -16.40 5.08 12.23
CA GLN A 140 -16.71 6.10 13.24
C GLN A 140 -17.34 5.51 14.51
N ASN A 141 -18.26 4.56 14.33
CA ASN A 141 -18.96 3.88 15.43
C ASN A 141 -17.98 3.08 16.30
N GLU A 142 -17.04 2.36 15.69
CA GLU A 142 -16.06 1.54 16.39
C GLU A 142 -15.05 2.36 17.21
N ILE A 143 -14.64 3.49 16.65
CA ILE A 143 -13.67 4.37 17.28
C ILE A 143 -14.24 4.99 18.56
N THR A 144 -15.52 5.39 18.56
CA THR A 144 -16.17 6.12 19.65
C THR A 144 -16.36 5.28 20.92
N LEU A 145 -16.48 3.95 20.78
CA LEU A 145 -16.86 3.04 21.88
C LEU A 145 -15.69 2.59 22.78
N LYS A 146 -14.44 2.78 22.36
CA LYS A 146 -13.27 2.29 23.10
C LYS A 146 -12.72 3.38 24.02
N ASN A 147 -12.01 3.03 25.09
CA ASN A 147 -11.30 4.01 25.92
C ASN A 147 -9.80 3.74 25.89
N PRO A 148 -8.95 4.77 25.82
CA PRO A 148 -7.50 4.58 25.84
C PRO A 148 -7.03 4.00 27.17
N LYS A 149 -6.18 2.98 27.13
CA LYS A 149 -5.59 2.32 28.31
C LYS A 149 -4.41 1.44 27.93
N GLY A 150 -3.53 1.21 28.90
CA GLY A 150 -2.42 0.26 28.77
C GLY A 150 -1.20 0.86 28.08
N ARG A 151 -0.27 -0.02 27.70
CA ARG A 151 1.01 0.29 27.05
C ARG A 151 0.87 0.51 25.53
N THR A 152 2.00 0.67 24.84
CA THR A 152 2.07 1.01 23.41
C THR A 152 2.88 -0.04 22.64
N ALA A 153 2.19 -0.89 21.86
CA ALA A 153 2.76 -1.89 20.96
C ALA A 153 2.65 -1.42 19.49
N LEU A 154 3.40 -0.35 19.19
CA LEU A 154 3.40 0.33 17.90
C LEU A 154 3.94 -0.56 16.77
N TYR A 155 5.04 -1.29 16.99
CA TYR A 155 5.61 -2.14 15.94
C TYR A 155 4.68 -3.30 15.58
N ASP A 156 4.05 -3.93 16.57
CA ASP A 156 3.04 -4.98 16.36
C ASP A 156 1.82 -4.44 15.58
N ALA A 157 1.45 -3.17 15.80
CA ALA A 157 0.35 -2.52 15.09
C ALA A 157 0.72 -2.21 13.63
N ILE A 158 1.91 -1.66 13.37
CA ILE A 158 2.39 -1.40 12.01
C ILE A 158 2.52 -2.71 11.23
N TYR A 159 3.05 -3.77 11.86
CA TYR A 159 3.14 -5.09 11.25
C TYR A 159 1.76 -5.60 10.83
N LEU A 160 0.78 -5.59 11.74
CA LEU A 160 -0.59 -6.02 11.44
C LEU A 160 -1.22 -5.18 10.30
N GLY A 161 -1.00 -3.87 10.31
CA GLY A 161 -1.47 -2.99 9.23
C GLY A 161 -0.83 -3.31 7.88
N LEU A 162 0.48 -3.55 7.86
CA LEU A 162 1.24 -3.94 6.65
C LEU A 162 0.85 -5.32 6.14
N GLU A 163 0.52 -6.27 7.03
CA GLU A 163 -0.03 -7.56 6.63
C GLU A 163 -1.41 -7.36 5.99
N LYS A 164 -2.30 -6.61 6.64
CA LYS A 164 -3.68 -6.43 6.20
C LYS A 164 -3.77 -5.70 4.86
N ILE A 165 -2.98 -4.64 4.66
CA ILE A 165 -3.00 -3.82 3.44
C ILE A 165 -2.60 -4.61 2.18
N ARG A 166 -1.95 -5.78 2.33
CA ARG A 166 -1.67 -6.68 1.18
C ARG A 166 -2.94 -7.16 0.49
N SER A 167 -4.03 -7.30 1.24
CA SER A 167 -5.36 -7.71 0.74
C SER A 167 -6.20 -6.55 0.17
N ALA A 168 -5.65 -5.34 0.10
CA ALA A 168 -6.31 -4.18 -0.49
C ALA A 168 -6.62 -4.39 -1.98
N ARG A 169 -7.77 -3.87 -2.44
CA ARG A 169 -8.18 -3.90 -3.86
C ARG A 169 -7.37 -2.93 -4.71
N SER A 170 -6.99 -1.78 -4.15
CA SER A 170 -6.35 -0.72 -4.92
C SER A 170 -4.85 -0.89 -4.91
N GLU A 171 -4.23 -0.60 -6.05
CA GLU A 171 -2.77 -0.54 -6.18
C GLU A 171 -2.16 0.53 -5.26
N LYS A 172 -2.93 1.57 -4.96
CA LYS A 172 -2.51 2.69 -4.13
C LYS A 172 -2.85 2.45 -2.68
N LYS A 173 -1.81 2.13 -1.93
CA LYS A 173 -1.89 1.64 -0.56
C LYS A 173 -1.20 2.62 0.38
N ALA A 174 -1.89 3.04 1.43
CA ALA A 174 -1.31 3.88 2.47
C ALA A 174 -1.67 3.37 3.86
N LEU A 175 -0.76 3.54 4.81
CA LEU A 175 -1.03 3.37 6.23
C LEU A 175 -0.89 4.72 6.92
N ILE A 176 -1.88 5.11 7.71
CA ILE A 176 -1.86 6.32 8.52
C ILE A 176 -1.84 5.88 9.97
N ILE A 177 -0.75 6.17 10.67
CA ILE A 177 -0.57 5.86 12.08
C ILE A 177 -0.70 7.15 12.89
N ILE A 178 -1.52 7.09 13.94
CA ILE A 178 -1.75 8.19 14.87
C ILE A 178 -1.38 7.68 16.26
N THR A 179 -0.36 8.27 16.87
CA THR A 179 0.22 7.81 18.14
C THR A 179 0.85 8.99 18.89
N ASP A 180 0.79 9.03 20.21
CA ASP A 180 1.55 10.01 21.01
C ASP A 180 2.78 9.38 21.68
N GLY A 181 2.79 8.06 21.88
CA GLY A 181 3.87 7.36 22.57
C GLY A 181 4.91 6.69 21.67
N GLU A 182 6.01 6.27 22.32
CA GLU A 182 6.99 5.35 21.76
C GLU A 182 6.60 3.88 22.00
N ASP A 183 7.14 2.99 21.15
CA ASP A 183 7.00 1.56 21.35
C ASP A 183 7.64 1.10 22.67
N ASN A 184 6.88 0.36 23.48
CA ASN A 184 7.36 -0.14 24.77
C ASN A 184 6.76 -1.50 25.17
N SER A 185 6.05 -2.16 24.26
CA SER A 185 5.34 -3.42 24.52
C SER A 185 5.26 -4.36 23.30
N SER A 186 5.87 -4.00 22.16
CA SER A 186 5.85 -4.87 20.98
C SER A 186 6.71 -6.11 21.14
N ARG A 187 6.31 -7.17 20.43
CA ARG A 187 7.09 -8.40 20.29
C ARG A 187 8.10 -8.29 19.17
N TYR A 188 7.73 -7.59 18.09
CA TYR A 188 8.65 -7.34 16.99
C TYR A 188 9.68 -6.29 17.39
N THR A 189 10.90 -6.48 16.90
CA THR A 189 11.98 -5.50 16.99
C THR A 189 11.89 -4.50 15.83
N PHE A 190 12.58 -3.36 15.99
CA PHE A 190 12.71 -2.39 14.90
C PHE A 190 13.34 -2.99 13.63
N SER A 191 14.31 -3.90 13.77
CA SER A 191 14.97 -4.52 12.61
C SER A 191 14.01 -5.41 11.81
N GLU A 192 13.22 -6.22 12.50
CA GLU A 192 12.21 -7.08 11.86
C GLU A 192 11.14 -6.25 11.17
N LEU A 193 10.65 -5.20 11.85
CA LEU A 193 9.70 -4.26 11.24
C LEU A 193 10.29 -3.59 10.00
N LYS A 194 11.55 -3.15 10.08
CA LYS A 194 12.23 -2.47 8.98
C LYS A 194 12.35 -3.35 7.74
N ASP A 195 12.64 -4.63 7.89
CA ASP A 195 12.71 -5.54 6.74
C ASP A 195 11.31 -5.80 6.16
N PHE A 196 10.28 -5.91 6.99
CA PHE A 196 8.91 -6.03 6.52
C PHE A 196 8.40 -4.77 5.79
N VAL A 197 8.78 -3.58 6.28
CA VAL A 197 8.48 -2.29 5.63
C VAL A 197 9.11 -2.21 4.24
N LYS A 198 10.34 -2.70 4.06
CA LYS A 198 11.03 -2.72 2.75
C LYS A 198 10.38 -3.63 1.72
N GLU A 199 9.67 -4.67 2.17
CA GLU A 199 8.93 -5.61 1.30
C GLU A 199 7.55 -5.08 0.92
N SER A 200 7.06 -4.03 1.59
CA SER A 200 5.73 -3.48 1.35
C SER A 200 5.71 -2.41 0.27
N ASP A 201 4.65 -2.39 -0.53
CA ASP A 201 4.34 -1.32 -1.49
C ASP A 201 3.42 -0.22 -0.90
N ALA A 202 3.10 -0.28 0.40
CA ALA A 202 2.29 0.72 1.07
C ALA A 202 3.14 1.93 1.54
N GLN A 203 2.63 3.14 1.34
CA GLN A 203 3.22 4.36 1.90
C GLN A 203 2.81 4.54 3.36
N ILE A 204 3.78 4.70 4.25
CA ILE A 204 3.51 4.89 5.69
C ILE A 204 3.56 6.37 6.04
N TYR A 205 2.46 6.85 6.62
CA TYR A 205 2.34 8.17 7.19
C TYR A 205 2.17 8.05 8.70
N VAL A 206 2.91 8.85 9.46
CA VAL A 206 2.80 8.86 10.93
C VAL A 206 2.53 10.27 11.38
N ILE A 207 1.56 10.43 12.28
CA ILE A 207 1.35 11.66 13.01
C ILE A 207 1.48 11.36 14.49
N GLY A 208 2.35 12.10 15.17
CA GLY A 208 2.41 11.97 16.62
C GLY A 208 3.19 13.03 17.33
N GLU A 209 3.03 13.11 18.65
CA GLU A 209 3.45 14.30 19.41
C GLU A 209 4.96 14.49 19.44
N ARG A 210 5.41 15.74 19.32
CA ARG A 210 6.84 16.07 19.35
C ARG A 210 7.50 15.79 20.70
N GLY A 211 6.78 15.92 21.81
CA GLY A 211 7.31 15.86 23.17
C GLY A 211 7.61 14.46 23.67
N ASP A 212 6.73 13.50 23.35
CA ASP A 212 6.73 12.17 23.96
C ASP A 212 7.49 11.11 23.15
N MET A 213 7.99 11.49 21.97
CA MET A 213 8.50 10.54 20.96
C MET A 213 10.02 10.58 20.74
N GLY A 214 10.80 11.01 21.73
CA GLY A 214 12.27 11.10 21.71
C GLY A 214 13.04 10.24 20.69
N TYR A 215 13.42 9.01 21.06
CA TYR A 215 14.14 8.06 20.21
C TYR A 215 13.22 7.48 19.11
N GLY A 216 11.92 7.35 19.40
CA GLY A 216 10.89 6.86 18.48
C GLY A 216 10.80 7.69 17.20
N ARG A 217 11.05 9.00 17.26
CA ARG A 217 11.03 9.90 16.10
C ARG A 217 12.03 9.50 15.02
N ASN A 218 13.25 9.12 15.42
CA ASN A 218 14.28 8.74 14.45
C ASN A 218 13.89 7.43 13.74
N ILE A 219 13.39 6.46 14.51
CA ILE A 219 12.87 5.19 14.01
C ILE A 219 11.70 5.40 13.04
N ILE A 220 10.70 6.18 13.43
CA ILE A 220 9.54 6.50 12.60
C ILE A 220 9.97 7.24 11.33
N THR A 221 10.89 8.21 11.46
CA THR A 221 11.42 8.93 10.30
C THR A 221 12.14 7.99 9.33
N GLU A 222 12.84 6.97 9.84
CA GLU A 222 13.47 5.96 9.01
C GLU A 222 12.44 5.07 8.30
N ILE A 223 11.40 4.61 9.00
CA ILE A 223 10.31 3.78 8.44
C ILE A 223 9.60 4.51 7.30
N VAL A 224 9.10 5.72 7.56
CA VAL A 224 8.33 6.47 6.55
C VAL A 224 9.19 6.83 5.33
N ARG A 225 10.49 7.06 5.53
CA ARG A 225 11.43 7.36 4.45
C ARG A 225 11.56 6.17 3.50
N LEU A 226 11.69 4.95 4.03
CA LEU A 226 11.81 3.72 3.21
C LEU A 226 10.63 3.56 2.24
N THR A 227 9.42 3.92 2.68
CA THR A 227 8.20 3.79 1.88
C THR A 227 7.89 5.01 1.02
N GLY A 228 8.65 6.10 1.13
CA GLY A 228 8.33 7.38 0.48
C GLY A 228 7.14 8.13 1.11
N GLY A 229 6.75 7.76 2.32
CA GLY A 229 5.71 8.44 3.10
C GLY A 229 6.27 9.59 3.93
N ARG A 230 5.57 10.01 4.98
CA ARG A 230 5.99 11.18 5.79
C ARG A 230 5.55 11.08 7.24
N ALA A 231 6.41 11.55 8.13
CA ALA A 231 6.08 11.71 9.55
C ALA A 231 5.85 13.19 9.89
N PHE A 232 4.85 13.45 10.74
CA PHE A 232 4.47 14.75 11.23
C PHE A 232 4.52 14.76 12.75
N PHE A 233 5.15 15.79 13.31
CA PHE A 233 5.35 15.93 14.75
C PHE A 233 4.76 17.23 15.27
N PRO A 234 3.42 17.33 15.38
CA PRO A 234 2.77 18.49 15.98
C PRO A 234 3.23 18.74 17.42
N ASN A 235 3.11 19.99 17.85
CA ASN A 235 3.27 20.36 19.26
C ASN A 235 2.05 19.97 20.12
N ASN A 236 0.90 19.72 19.50
CA ASN A 236 -0.31 19.21 20.15
C ASN A 236 -1.28 18.62 19.11
N PHE A 237 -2.15 17.72 19.56
CA PHE A 237 -3.12 17.04 18.70
C PHE A 237 -4.24 17.92 18.14
N LYS A 238 -4.39 19.17 18.59
CA LYS A 238 -5.39 20.10 17.99
C LYS A 238 -5.06 20.45 16.53
N GLN A 239 -3.83 20.22 16.09
CA GLN A 239 -3.40 20.43 14.70
C GLN A 239 -3.52 19.17 13.84
N LEU A 240 -4.03 18.05 14.38
CA LEU A 240 -4.06 16.78 13.68
C LEU A 240 -4.87 16.86 12.37
N ASP A 241 -5.96 17.62 12.37
CA ASP A 241 -6.80 17.89 11.19
C ASP A 241 -5.99 18.44 10.01
N TYR A 242 -5.08 19.38 10.28
CA TYR A 242 -4.21 19.97 9.26
C TYR A 242 -3.28 18.92 8.63
N PHE A 243 -2.73 18.01 9.44
CA PHE A 243 -1.84 16.96 8.93
C PHE A 243 -2.60 15.87 8.18
N CYS A 244 -3.81 15.51 8.62
CA CYS A 244 -4.70 14.64 7.89
C CYS A 244 -5.05 15.22 6.50
N ASP A 245 -5.32 16.52 6.40
CA ASP A 245 -5.57 17.19 5.12
C ASP A 245 -4.36 17.18 4.20
N LEU A 246 -3.15 17.37 4.76
CA LEU A 246 -1.92 17.28 4.00
C LEU A 246 -1.72 15.86 3.45
N ILE A 247 -1.94 14.83 4.27
CA ILE A 247 -1.85 13.43 3.81
C ILE A 247 -2.89 13.16 2.73
N HIS A 248 -4.14 13.59 2.94
CA HIS A 248 -5.21 13.42 1.97
C HIS A 248 -4.86 14.08 0.62
N SER A 249 -4.39 15.33 0.67
CA SER A 249 -3.93 16.07 -0.49
C SER A 249 -2.74 15.40 -1.15
N GLU A 250 -1.79 14.89 -0.37
CA GLU A 250 -0.63 14.18 -0.90
C GLU A 250 -1.05 12.94 -1.67
N LEU A 251 -1.87 12.09 -1.05
CA LEU A 251 -2.31 10.85 -1.66
C LEU A 251 -2.96 11.19 -3.00
N ARG A 252 -3.75 12.26 -3.13
CA ARG A 252 -4.35 12.64 -4.41
C ARG A 252 -3.40 13.29 -5.43
N ASN A 253 -2.22 13.75 -5.03
CA ASN A 253 -1.28 14.49 -5.87
C ASN A 253 0.08 13.80 -5.94
N GLN A 254 0.12 12.65 -6.62
CA GLN A 254 1.35 11.87 -6.85
C GLN A 254 1.48 11.52 -8.32
N TYR A 255 2.73 11.44 -8.77
CA TYR A 255 3.06 10.88 -10.06
C TYR A 255 3.32 9.38 -9.90
N LEU A 256 2.73 8.58 -10.78
CA LEU A 256 3.04 7.18 -10.93
C LEU A 256 4.09 7.06 -12.04
N VAL A 257 5.27 6.55 -11.66
CA VAL A 257 6.37 6.37 -12.60
C VAL A 257 6.73 4.90 -12.62
N GLY A 258 6.82 4.33 -13.82
CA GLY A 258 7.18 2.93 -14.03
C GLY A 258 8.37 2.79 -14.95
N TYR A 259 9.21 1.81 -14.69
CA TYR A 259 10.31 1.43 -15.57
C TYR A 259 10.52 -0.09 -15.55
N THR A 260 11.20 -0.60 -16.58
CA THR A 260 11.67 -1.98 -16.60
C THR A 260 13.15 -1.99 -16.21
N PRO A 261 13.55 -2.68 -15.13
CA PRO A 261 14.93 -2.71 -14.68
C PRO A 261 15.88 -3.24 -15.76
N THR A 262 17.01 -2.56 -15.94
CA THR A 262 18.10 -3.04 -16.79
C THR A 262 18.80 -4.25 -16.18
N ASP A 263 18.91 -4.32 -14.85
CA ASP A 263 19.34 -5.52 -14.14
C ASP A 263 18.16 -6.49 -13.98
N ARG A 264 18.23 -7.67 -14.59
CA ARG A 264 17.16 -8.68 -14.56
C ARG A 264 17.45 -9.84 -13.61
N ARG A 265 18.42 -9.71 -12.71
CA ARG A 265 18.72 -10.75 -11.71
C ARG A 265 17.62 -10.81 -10.66
N ASN A 266 17.04 -12.00 -10.50
CA ASN A 266 16.04 -12.31 -9.48
C ASN A 266 16.73 -13.01 -8.30
N ASP A 267 17.61 -12.28 -7.62
CA ASP A 267 18.49 -12.76 -6.55
C ASP A 267 18.04 -12.32 -5.15
N GLY A 268 16.90 -11.63 -5.03
CA GLY A 268 16.44 -11.09 -3.76
C GLY A 268 17.29 -9.92 -3.23
N SER A 269 18.19 -9.34 -4.03
CA SER A 269 19.03 -8.22 -3.61
C SER A 269 18.24 -6.92 -3.45
N TRP A 270 18.66 -6.08 -2.50
CA TRP A 270 18.10 -4.74 -2.34
C TRP A 270 18.59 -3.82 -3.46
N ARG A 271 17.65 -3.23 -4.19
CA ARG A 271 17.91 -2.29 -5.27
C ARG A 271 17.56 -0.88 -4.81
N LYS A 272 18.58 -0.03 -4.71
CA LYS A 272 18.41 1.35 -4.25
C LYS A 272 17.87 2.22 -5.38
N LEU A 273 16.80 2.94 -5.09
CA LEU A 273 16.18 3.90 -5.98
C LEU A 273 16.60 5.33 -5.62
N LYS A 274 16.75 6.16 -6.65
CA LYS A 274 16.83 7.61 -6.51
C LYS A 274 16.04 8.24 -7.65
N VAL A 275 15.14 9.16 -7.29
CA VAL A 275 14.43 10.01 -8.25
C VAL A 275 15.08 11.39 -8.24
N SER A 276 15.36 11.92 -9.41
CA SER A 276 15.84 13.30 -9.61
C SER A 276 14.86 14.04 -10.51
N LEU A 277 14.75 15.35 -10.29
CA LEU A 277 13.91 16.24 -11.08
C LEU A 277 14.76 17.21 -11.89
N GLU A 278 14.38 17.39 -13.14
CA GLU A 278 14.87 18.43 -14.06
C GLU A 278 13.66 19.30 -14.42
N PRO A 279 13.22 20.22 -13.53
CA PRO A 279 12.00 20.97 -13.75
C PRO A 279 12.16 22.01 -14.88
N PRO A 280 11.04 22.45 -15.51
CA PRO A 280 11.05 23.55 -16.46
C PRO A 280 11.72 24.82 -15.89
N GLU A 281 12.26 25.65 -16.79
CA GLU A 281 12.78 26.96 -16.41
C GLU A 281 11.73 27.82 -15.70
N GLY A 282 12.16 28.59 -14.70
CA GLY A 282 11.29 29.48 -13.91
C GLY A 282 10.62 28.83 -12.70
N MET A 283 10.71 27.50 -12.52
CA MET A 283 10.23 26.86 -11.30
C MET A 283 11.18 27.05 -10.11
N PRO A 284 10.66 27.16 -8.87
CA PRO A 284 11.50 27.17 -7.67
C PRO A 284 12.19 25.80 -7.48
N ARG A 285 13.16 25.74 -6.57
CA ARG A 285 13.79 24.47 -6.19
C ARG A 285 12.75 23.50 -5.63
N LEU A 286 12.46 22.45 -6.39
CA LEU A 286 11.50 21.42 -6.01
C LEU A 286 12.15 20.37 -5.09
N LYS A 287 11.33 19.77 -4.24
CA LYS A 287 11.68 18.62 -3.40
C LYS A 287 10.93 17.41 -3.94
N VAL A 288 11.63 16.29 -4.07
CA VAL A 288 11.08 15.01 -4.54
C VAL A 288 11.13 13.99 -3.42
N ARG A 289 10.07 13.19 -3.29
CA ARG A 289 10.00 12.05 -2.38
C ARG A 289 9.41 10.84 -3.08
N ALA A 290 10.05 9.69 -2.89
CA ALA A 290 9.62 8.39 -3.38
C ALA A 290 10.20 7.30 -2.45
N LYS A 291 9.79 6.05 -2.62
CA LYS A 291 10.39 4.91 -1.90
C LYS A 291 11.89 4.78 -2.24
N GLU A 292 12.69 4.34 -1.28
CA GLU A 292 14.16 4.36 -1.42
C GLU A 292 14.73 3.14 -2.15
N GLY A 293 13.91 2.14 -2.38
CA GLY A 293 14.33 0.90 -3.00
C GLY A 293 13.26 -0.17 -2.95
N TYR A 294 13.65 -1.35 -3.40
CA TYR A 294 12.83 -2.55 -3.37
C TYR A 294 13.74 -3.78 -3.41
N PHE A 295 13.24 -4.94 -3.03
CA PHE A 295 13.94 -6.20 -3.24
C PHE A 295 13.66 -6.74 -4.64
N ALA A 296 14.72 -7.19 -5.32
CA ALA A 296 14.56 -7.95 -6.56
C ALA A 296 13.70 -9.21 -6.29
N PRO A 297 12.90 -9.68 -7.27
CA PRO A 297 12.16 -10.93 -7.11
C PRO A 297 13.09 -12.08 -6.70
N ARG A 298 12.61 -13.02 -5.89
CA ARG A 298 13.31 -14.29 -5.63
C ARG A 298 12.79 -15.35 -6.59
N LYS A 299 13.70 -16.15 -7.16
CA LYS A 299 13.33 -17.36 -7.92
C LYS A 299 12.74 -18.43 -7.03
#